data_AF-A0A3N7CMF8-F1
#
_entry.id   AF-A0A3N7CMF8-F1
#
_cell.length_a   1.000
_cell.length_b   1.000
_cell.length_c   1.000
_cell.angle_alpha   90.00
_cell.angle_beta   90.00
_cell.angle_gamma   90.00
#
_symmetry.space_group_name_H-M   'P 1'
#
loop_
_entity.id
_entity.type
_entity.pdbx_description
1 polymer ?
#
loop_
_entity_poly.entity_id
_entity_poly.type
_entity_poly.pdbx_seq_one_letter_code
_entity_poly.pdbx_strand_id
1 'polypeptide(L)'
;MRANLTREDFEEWLFAMSDKLEEFAVFFEQETSKKLSYSPQSINDVEEWLLIKFSSGEEILKAEHQYTLDLVSRYVGETFRENLRGKWDIDLEHEQNVFYHLPVVVADKGFPPIAPYPLITTSVSKRGGSYIGAVLNNALRGGN
;
A
#
# COMPACT_ATOMS: atom_id res chain seq x y z
N MET A 1 17.84 -14.52 -1.43
CA MET A 1 16.55 -14.88 -2.07
C MET A 1 15.94 -16.00 -1.25
N ARG A 2 14.89 -15.73 -0.45
CA ARG A 2 14.04 -16.82 0.06
C ARG A 2 13.35 -17.41 -1.17
N ALA A 3 13.52 -18.71 -1.39
CA ALA A 3 13.23 -19.35 -2.68
C ALA A 3 11.74 -19.64 -2.93
N ASN A 4 10.86 -19.44 -1.96
CA ASN A 4 9.40 -19.51 -2.12
C ASN A 4 8.78 -18.65 -1.02
N LEU A 5 7.84 -17.77 -1.38
CA LEU A 5 7.03 -17.03 -0.42
C LEU A 5 5.99 -17.98 0.18
N THR A 6 5.90 -18.03 1.50
CA THR A 6 4.99 -18.93 2.21
C THR A 6 3.92 -18.17 2.99
N ARG A 7 2.91 -18.90 3.46
CA ARG A 7 1.87 -18.34 4.33
C ARG A 7 2.47 -17.81 5.64
N GLU A 8 3.49 -18.49 6.16
CA GLU A 8 4.24 -18.08 7.36
C GLU A 8 4.99 -16.77 7.12
N ASP A 9 5.67 -16.60 5.98
CA ASP A 9 6.32 -15.33 5.63
C ASP A 9 5.33 -14.14 5.64
N PHE A 10 4.11 -14.37 5.14
CA PHE A 10 3.06 -13.35 5.16
C PHE A 10 2.51 -13.11 6.58
N GLU A 11 2.36 -14.14 7.41
CA GLU A 11 2.01 -13.95 8.83
C GLU A 11 3.12 -13.21 9.61
N GLU A 12 4.40 -13.50 9.36
CA GLU A 12 5.53 -12.76 9.92
C GLU A 12 5.47 -11.28 9.49
N TRP A 13 5.16 -11.04 8.21
CA TRP A 13 4.97 -9.70 7.68
C TRP A 13 3.81 -8.96 8.38
N LEU A 14 2.66 -9.63 8.61
CA LEU A 14 1.52 -9.07 9.34
C LEU A 14 1.84 -8.84 10.83
N PHE A 15 2.57 -9.76 11.46
CA PHE A 15 2.98 -9.63 12.85
C PHE A 15 3.83 -8.36 13.08
N ALA A 16 4.73 -8.06 12.14
CA ALA A 16 5.55 -6.85 12.17
C ALA A 16 4.80 -5.56 11.79
N MET A 17 3.51 -5.63 11.46
CA MET A 17 2.76 -4.49 10.88
C MET A 17 2.80 -3.25 11.77
N SER A 18 2.48 -3.39 13.06
CA SER A 18 2.40 -2.25 13.98
C SER A 18 3.72 -1.48 14.07
N ASP A 19 4.83 -2.18 14.33
CA ASP A 19 6.17 -1.60 14.39
C ASP A 19 6.55 -0.90 13.07
N LYS A 20 6.22 -1.51 11.93
CA LYS A 20 6.55 -0.97 10.60
C LYS A 20 5.72 0.26 10.24
N LEU A 21 4.45 0.31 10.64
CA LEU A 21 3.61 1.48 10.45
C LEU A 21 4.08 2.65 11.32
N GLU A 22 4.49 2.40 12.56
CA GLU A 22 5.06 3.42 13.43
C GLU A 22 6.37 3.97 12.85
N GLU A 23 7.25 3.07 12.38
CA GLU A 23 8.49 3.44 11.71
C GLU A 23 8.22 4.33 10.50
N PHE A 24 7.26 3.97 9.65
CA PHE A 24 6.87 4.78 8.50
C PHE A 24 6.30 6.15 8.92
N ALA A 25 5.44 6.20 9.93
CA ALA A 25 4.82 7.43 10.40
C ALA A 25 5.88 8.43 10.91
N VAL A 26 6.85 7.95 11.70
CA VAL A 26 7.96 8.78 12.20
C VAL A 26 8.82 9.27 11.04
N PHE A 27 9.21 8.38 10.13
CA PHE A 27 10.00 8.73 8.94
C PHE A 27 9.29 9.77 8.07
N PHE A 28 8.00 9.57 7.80
CA PHE A 28 7.19 10.46 6.98
C PHE A 28 7.02 11.85 7.64
N GLU A 29 6.76 11.90 8.95
CA GLU A 29 6.64 13.16 9.68
C GLU A 29 7.97 13.94 9.66
N GLN A 30 9.11 13.25 9.76
CA GLN A 30 10.43 13.89 9.66
C GLN A 30 10.69 14.49 8.27
N GLU A 31 10.28 13.82 7.19
CA GLU A 31 10.48 14.31 5.83
C GLU A 31 9.48 15.42 5.42
N THR A 32 8.26 15.40 5.96
CA THR A 32 7.16 16.23 5.45
C THR A 32 6.57 17.22 6.48
N SER A 33 6.88 17.06 7.77
CA SER A 33 6.21 17.74 8.88
C SER A 33 4.70 17.48 8.96
N LYS A 34 4.19 16.43 8.30
CA LYS A 34 2.77 16.03 8.31
C LYS A 34 2.59 14.75 9.12
N LYS A 35 1.47 14.66 9.86
CA LYS A 35 1.10 13.48 10.63
C LYS A 35 0.12 12.59 9.87
N LEU A 36 0.38 11.29 9.90
CA LEU A 36 -0.46 10.28 9.29
C LEU A 36 -1.58 9.85 10.24
N SER A 37 -2.76 9.59 9.69
CA SER A 37 -3.99 9.33 10.45
C SER A 37 -4.90 8.28 9.82
N TYR A 38 -4.42 7.54 8.82
CA TYR A 38 -5.20 6.59 8.02
C TYR A 38 -6.47 7.20 7.40
N SER A 39 -6.50 8.52 7.22
CA SER A 39 -7.59 9.23 6.57
C SER A 39 -7.39 9.31 5.06
N PRO A 40 -8.45 9.58 4.26
CA PRO A 40 -8.29 9.90 2.85
C PRO A 40 -7.32 11.06 2.59
N GLN A 41 -7.23 12.02 3.50
CA GLN A 41 -6.28 13.12 3.38
C GLN A 41 -4.83 12.62 3.54
N SER A 42 -4.56 11.72 4.50
CA SER A 42 -3.22 11.16 4.65
C SER A 42 -2.77 10.33 3.44
N ILE A 43 -3.71 9.72 2.70
CA ILE A 43 -3.37 9.09 1.41
C ILE A 43 -2.93 10.11 0.37
N ASN A 44 -3.60 11.26 0.29
CA ASN A 44 -3.20 12.33 -0.62
C ASN A 44 -1.81 12.87 -0.25
N ASP A 45 -1.53 13.04 1.05
CA ASP A 45 -0.23 13.49 1.54
C ASP A 45 0.89 12.50 1.20
N VAL A 46 0.63 11.19 1.34
CA VAL A 46 1.59 10.13 0.95
C VAL A 46 1.79 10.11 -0.57
N GLU A 47 0.73 10.24 -1.35
CA GLU A 47 0.83 10.26 -2.81
C GLU A 47 1.63 11.49 -3.31
N GLU A 48 1.39 12.67 -2.76
CA GLU A 48 2.17 13.87 -3.06
C GLU A 48 3.66 13.66 -2.73
N TRP A 49 3.95 13.14 -1.55
CA TRP A 49 5.32 12.84 -1.12
C TRP A 49 6.02 11.82 -2.02
N LEU A 50 5.33 10.75 -2.43
CA LEU A 50 5.86 9.76 -3.37
C LEU A 50 6.29 10.39 -4.70
N LEU A 51 5.51 11.34 -5.22
CA LEU A 51 5.80 12.02 -6.49
C LEU A 51 6.95 13.02 -6.40
N ILE A 52 7.21 13.55 -5.21
CA ILE A 52 8.37 14.40 -4.93
C ILE A 52 9.62 13.54 -4.74
N LYS A 53 9.50 12.44 -3.97
CA LYS A 53 10.62 11.56 -3.63
C LYS A 53 11.12 10.76 -4.82
N PHE A 54 10.20 10.30 -5.68
CA PHE A 54 10.51 9.48 -6.85
C PHE A 54 10.18 10.21 -8.16
N SER A 55 11.20 10.39 -8.98
CA SER A 55 11.17 10.95 -10.33
C SER A 55 10.43 10.06 -11.33
N SER A 56 10.44 8.74 -11.17
CA SER A 56 9.77 7.81 -12.10
C SER A 56 9.31 6.50 -11.46
N GLY A 57 8.46 5.77 -12.18
CA GLY A 57 8.06 4.41 -11.81
C GLY A 57 9.23 3.41 -11.79
N GLU A 58 10.24 3.61 -12.63
CA GLU A 58 11.45 2.76 -12.61
C GLU A 58 12.32 3.04 -11.38
N GLU A 59 12.35 4.30 -10.92
CA GLU A 59 13.11 4.66 -9.73
C GLU A 59 12.57 3.96 -8.49
N ILE A 60 11.27 4.06 -8.22
CA ILE A 60 10.68 3.46 -7.01
C ILE A 60 10.86 1.93 -6.94
N LEU A 61 11.12 1.27 -8.08
CA LEU A 61 11.37 -0.18 -8.17
C LEU A 61 12.82 -0.58 -7.90
N LYS A 62 13.76 0.37 -7.75
CA LYS A 62 15.16 0.06 -7.46
C LYS A 62 15.31 -0.66 -6.12
N ALA A 63 16.30 -1.55 -6.04
CA ALA A 63 16.58 -2.36 -4.85
C ALA A 63 16.75 -1.51 -3.57
N GLU A 64 17.37 -0.33 -3.68
CA GLU A 64 17.58 0.60 -2.57
C GLU A 64 16.29 1.18 -1.97
N HIS A 65 15.17 1.13 -2.70
CA HIS A 65 13.87 1.66 -2.27
C HIS A 65 12.88 0.57 -1.86
N GLN A 66 13.23 -0.72 -1.98
CA GLN A 66 12.33 -1.83 -1.65
C GLN A 66 11.81 -1.75 -0.20
N TYR A 67 12.66 -1.34 0.73
CA TYR A 67 12.26 -1.19 2.13
C TYR A 67 11.24 -0.06 2.31
N THR A 68 11.50 1.11 1.74
CA THR A 68 10.55 2.22 1.77
C THR A 68 9.24 1.86 1.07
N LEU A 69 9.31 1.16 -0.05
CA LEU A 69 8.13 0.71 -0.78
C LEU A 69 7.30 -0.29 0.03
N ASP A 70 7.92 -1.19 0.80
CA ASP A 70 7.22 -2.07 1.74
C ASP A 70 6.48 -1.27 2.82
N LEU A 71 7.17 -0.33 3.48
CA LEU A 71 6.59 0.56 4.50
C LEU A 71 5.38 1.34 3.97
N VAL A 72 5.50 1.92 2.77
CA VAL A 72 4.40 2.66 2.13
C VAL A 72 3.27 1.73 1.74
N SER A 73 3.57 0.53 1.23
CA SER A 73 2.56 -0.47 0.86
C SER A 73 1.73 -0.91 2.06
N ARG A 74 2.38 -1.11 3.22
CA ARG A 74 1.72 -1.37 4.51
C ARG A 74 0.77 -0.22 4.87
N TYR A 75 1.27 1.01 4.89
CA TYR A 75 0.48 2.17 5.30
C TYR A 75 -0.72 2.42 4.39
N VAL A 76 -0.51 2.37 3.06
CA VAL A 76 -1.60 2.51 2.09
C VAL A 76 -2.62 1.40 2.30
N GLY A 77 -2.19 0.14 2.35
CA GLY A 77 -3.09 -0.99 2.58
C GLY A 77 -3.87 -0.89 3.88
N GLU A 78 -3.22 -0.55 5.00
CA GLU A 78 -3.88 -0.34 6.29
C GLU A 78 -4.92 0.78 6.24
N THR A 79 -4.62 1.87 5.54
CA THR A 79 -5.61 2.93 5.32
C THR A 79 -6.85 2.39 4.59
N PHE A 80 -6.68 1.60 3.54
CA PHE A 80 -7.81 0.95 2.87
C PHE A 80 -8.52 -0.04 3.78
N ARG A 81 -7.78 -0.85 4.54
CA ARG A 81 -8.32 -1.87 5.47
C ARG A 81 -9.21 -1.22 6.52
N GLU A 82 -8.77 -0.14 7.15
CA GLU A 82 -9.54 0.56 8.18
C GLU A 82 -10.81 1.21 7.60
N ASN A 83 -10.68 1.91 6.47
CA ASN A 83 -11.78 2.64 5.86
C ASN A 83 -12.84 1.72 5.25
N LEU A 84 -12.44 0.54 4.75
CA LEU A 84 -13.34 -0.42 4.09
C LEU A 84 -13.71 -1.61 4.98
N ARG A 85 -13.24 -1.63 6.24
CA ARG A 85 -13.38 -2.78 7.17
C ARG A 85 -12.86 -4.08 6.54
N GLY A 86 -11.78 -3.98 5.76
CA GLY A 86 -11.18 -5.08 5.06
C GLY A 86 -10.28 -5.94 5.94
N LYS A 87 -9.70 -6.97 5.31
CA LYS A 87 -8.70 -7.86 5.89
C LYS A 87 -7.56 -8.04 4.89
N TRP A 88 -6.36 -8.23 5.42
CA TRP A 88 -5.23 -8.62 4.60
C TRP A 88 -5.34 -10.08 4.18
N ASP A 89 -4.94 -10.36 2.95
CA ASP A 89 -4.85 -11.70 2.39
C ASP A 89 -3.69 -11.78 1.39
N ILE A 90 -3.32 -12.99 1.00
CA ILE A 90 -2.33 -13.25 -0.04
C ILE A 90 -2.69 -14.52 -0.81
N ASP A 91 -2.57 -14.48 -2.13
CA ASP A 91 -2.71 -15.67 -2.97
C ASP A 91 -1.33 -16.30 -3.22
N LEU A 92 -1.17 -17.54 -2.74
CA LEU A 92 0.04 -18.35 -2.90
C LEU A 92 -0.23 -19.62 -3.72
N GLU A 93 -1.45 -19.80 -4.23
CA GLU A 93 -1.88 -21.04 -4.89
C GLU A 93 -2.21 -20.84 -6.37
N HIS A 94 -2.72 -19.67 -6.76
CA HIS A 94 -3.24 -19.44 -8.11
C HIS A 94 -2.34 -18.49 -8.92
N GLU A 95 -1.37 -19.05 -9.66
CA GLU A 95 -0.43 -18.29 -10.49
C GLU A 95 -1.09 -17.39 -11.55
N GLN A 96 -2.32 -17.72 -11.96
CA GLN A 96 -3.10 -16.91 -12.90
C GLN A 96 -3.73 -15.66 -12.26
N ASN A 97 -3.73 -15.54 -10.93
CA ASN A 97 -4.22 -14.36 -10.25
C ASN A 97 -3.27 -13.19 -10.50
N VAL A 98 -3.82 -12.04 -10.89
CA VAL A 98 -3.04 -10.83 -11.20
C VAL A 98 -2.26 -10.32 -9.97
N PHE A 99 -2.71 -10.68 -8.76
CA PHE A 99 -2.07 -10.34 -7.49
C PHE A 99 -1.39 -11.53 -6.82
N TYR A 100 -1.06 -12.59 -7.58
CA TYR A 100 -0.29 -13.72 -7.08
C TYR A 100 1.00 -13.25 -6.38
N HIS A 101 1.26 -13.78 -5.18
CA HIS A 101 2.37 -13.40 -4.29
C HIS A 101 2.38 -11.94 -3.79
N LEU A 102 1.29 -11.19 -3.97
CA LEU A 102 1.17 -9.82 -3.46
C LEU A 102 0.18 -9.76 -2.30
N PRO A 103 0.53 -9.13 -1.17
CA PRO A 103 -0.44 -8.80 -0.12
C PRO A 103 -1.54 -7.90 -0.67
N VAL A 104 -2.79 -8.28 -0.40
CA VAL A 104 -3.97 -7.52 -0.80
C VAL A 104 -4.88 -7.25 0.40
N VAL A 105 -5.68 -6.19 0.30
CA VAL A 105 -6.79 -5.94 1.20
C VAL A 105 -8.09 -6.36 0.52
N VAL A 106 -8.79 -7.30 1.14
CA VAL A 106 -10.10 -7.79 0.72
C VAL A 106 -11.13 -7.17 1.65
N ALA A 107 -12.09 -6.43 1.08
CA ALA A 107 -13.19 -5.82 1.83
C ALA A 107 -14.51 -6.54 1.53
N ASP A 108 -15.40 -6.57 2.52
CA ASP A 108 -16.77 -7.03 2.30
C ASP A 108 -17.48 -6.01 1.37
N LYS A 109 -18.22 -6.52 0.37
CA LYS A 109 -19.07 -5.79 -0.62
C LYS A 109 -18.50 -5.58 -2.04
N GLY A 110 -18.17 -6.65 -2.74
CA GLY A 110 -18.04 -6.64 -4.21
C GLY A 110 -16.95 -5.71 -4.78
N PHE A 111 -16.11 -5.14 -3.91
CA PHE A 111 -14.96 -4.36 -4.32
C PHE A 111 -13.82 -5.33 -4.66
N PRO A 112 -13.13 -5.15 -5.80
CA PRO A 112 -12.00 -6.00 -6.13
C PRO A 112 -10.89 -5.87 -5.06
N PRO A 113 -10.10 -6.92 -4.82
CA PRO A 113 -8.96 -6.84 -3.90
C PRO A 113 -8.05 -5.66 -4.23
N ILE A 114 -7.59 -4.97 -3.19
CA ILE A 114 -6.68 -3.82 -3.32
C ILE A 114 -5.27 -4.31 -3.07
N ALA A 115 -4.43 -4.29 -4.09
CA ALA A 115 -3.00 -4.55 -3.97
C ALA A 115 -2.27 -3.19 -3.86
N PRO A 116 -1.72 -2.81 -2.69
CA PRO A 116 -1.09 -1.49 -2.52
C PRO A 116 0.16 -1.30 -3.38
N TYR A 117 0.97 -2.34 -3.54
CA TYR A 117 2.20 -2.29 -4.32
C TYR A 117 1.97 -1.85 -5.79
N PRO A 118 1.11 -2.51 -6.59
CA PRO A 118 0.82 -2.05 -7.95
C PRO A 118 0.07 -0.72 -7.97
N LEU A 119 -0.74 -0.41 -6.95
CA LEU A 119 -1.43 0.88 -6.84
C LEU A 119 -0.44 2.05 -6.70
N ILE A 120 0.57 1.91 -5.83
CA ILE A 120 1.64 2.89 -5.59
C ILE A 120 2.51 3.07 -6.84
N THR A 121 3.02 1.98 -7.40
CA THR A 121 3.89 2.03 -8.58
C THR A 121 3.15 2.63 -9.80
N THR A 122 1.86 2.34 -9.94
CA THR A 122 1.00 2.96 -10.96
C THR A 122 0.80 4.46 -10.71
N SER A 123 0.56 4.89 -9.47
CA SER A 123 0.44 6.31 -9.12
C SER A 123 1.69 7.08 -9.52
N VAL A 124 2.87 6.58 -9.13
CA VAL A 124 4.16 7.21 -9.44
C VAL A 124 4.44 7.21 -10.93
N SER A 125 4.15 6.12 -11.63
CA SER A 125 4.35 6.03 -13.08
C SER A 125 3.47 7.00 -13.87
N LYS A 126 2.20 7.19 -13.44
CA LYS A 126 1.26 8.10 -14.10
C LYS A 126 1.47 9.57 -13.71
N ARG A 127 2.13 9.83 -12.58
CA ARG A 127 2.38 11.17 -11.99
C ARG A 127 1.11 12.03 -11.83
N GLY A 128 -0.03 11.41 -11.53
CA GLY A 128 -1.34 12.09 -11.49
C GLY A 128 -1.62 12.92 -10.23
N GLY A 129 -0.96 12.65 -9.11
CA GLY A 129 -1.11 13.40 -7.85
C GLY A 129 -2.38 13.12 -7.03
N SER A 130 -3.32 12.34 -7.55
CA SER A 130 -4.59 12.05 -6.87
C SER A 130 -5.15 10.66 -7.19
N TYR A 131 -4.34 9.74 -7.70
CA TYR A 131 -4.77 8.44 -8.17
C TYR A 131 -5.16 7.52 -7.00
N ILE A 132 -4.31 7.38 -5.98
CA ILE A 132 -4.57 6.51 -4.83
C ILE A 132 -5.78 7.05 -4.05
N GLY A 133 -5.81 8.37 -3.83
CA GLY A 133 -6.94 9.04 -3.17
C GLY A 133 -8.25 8.86 -3.93
N ALA A 134 -8.24 8.95 -5.27
CA ALA A 134 -9.42 8.68 -6.09
C ALA A 134 -9.91 7.23 -5.96
N VAL A 135 -9.00 6.26 -5.93
CA VAL A 135 -9.36 4.84 -5.74
C VAL A 135 -10.02 4.62 -4.38
N LEU A 136 -9.47 5.19 -3.30
CA LEU A 136 -10.07 5.09 -1.96
C LEU A 136 -11.46 5.74 -1.91
N ASN A 137 -11.61 6.95 -2.44
CA ASN A 137 -12.89 7.64 -2.46
C ASN A 137 -13.96 6.89 -3.27
N ASN A 138 -13.58 6.27 -4.38
CA ASN A 138 -14.49 5.45 -5.17
C ASN A 138 -14.91 4.18 -4.40
N ALA A 139 -13.98 3.53 -3.70
CA ALA A 139 -14.28 2.37 -2.86
C ALA A 139 -15.27 2.72 -1.75
N LEU A 140 -15.06 3.86 -1.07
CA LEU A 140 -15.96 4.36 -0.04
C LEU A 140 -17.38 4.67 -0.56
N ARG A 141 -17.50 5.15 -1.79
CA ARG A 141 -18.81 5.46 -2.41
C ARG A 141 -19.57 4.21 -2.86
N GLY A 142 -18.87 3.18 -3.33
CA GLY A 142 -19.47 1.93 -3.78
C GLY A 142 -19.98 1.02 -2.65
N GLY A 143 -19.70 1.36 -1.39
CA GLY A 143 -20.11 0.58 -0.21
C GLY A 143 -21.51 0.89 0.36
N ASN A 144 -22.32 1.72 -0.31
CA ASN A 144 -23.68 2.11 0.12
C ASN A 144 -24.77 1.36 -0.64
#